data_AF-A0A8H3AX16-F1
#
_entry.id   AF-A0A8H3AX16-F1
#
_cell.length_a   1.000
_cell.length_b   1.000
_cell.length_c   1.000
_cell.angle_alpha   90.00
_cell.angle_beta   90.00
_cell.angle_gamma   90.00
#
_symmetry.space_group_name_H-M   'P 1'
#
loop_
_entity.id
_entity.type
_entity.pdbx_description
1 polymer ?
#
loop_
_entity_poly.entity_id
_entity_poly.type
_entity_poly.pdbx_seq_one_letter_code
_entity_poly.pdbx_strand_id
1 'polypeptide(L)'
;MEIKGHQPIPIKYLCVWDTVCAVRDLPHVAPVKEMLGIREEELPPNVEHALHAVAFHENRKPFRVTLFEDNNTTRLEEVWFPGCHSDVGGGGEEPSDLPKISLEWMMKRLDIFNSIFINIAETVQLNYASSRSFNPHNASRQGKFAIIIREEDRISSRDLNKGSQIHQSVHYLEALLTTNMDKHLLNLNQLSERTGWNRLGYIIYCPRVDELMNAGAQEVPPSRRSSLSLLQLTRPVFRKMESTSSLIRKLHPQRSHSWVSVMGV
;
A
#
# COMPACT_ATOMS: atom_id res chain seq x y z
N MET A 1 32.28 -30.20 -13.32
CA MET A 1 31.53 -29.47 -14.35
C MET A 1 30.64 -28.48 -13.64
N GLU A 2 31.04 -27.22 -13.61
CA GLU A 2 30.18 -26.15 -13.11
C GLU A 2 29.08 -25.96 -14.16
N ILE A 3 27.84 -26.34 -13.84
CA ILE A 3 26.71 -25.98 -14.67
C ILE A 3 26.61 -24.46 -14.55
N LYS A 4 27.03 -23.73 -15.59
CA LYS A 4 26.77 -22.28 -15.67
C LYS A 4 25.26 -22.11 -15.58
N GLY A 5 24.77 -21.73 -14.39
CA GLY A 5 23.39 -21.36 -14.18
C GLY A 5 22.99 -20.28 -15.19
N HIS A 6 21.73 -20.28 -15.60
CA HIS A 6 21.23 -19.23 -16.49
C HIS A 6 21.47 -17.88 -15.82
N GLN A 7 21.89 -16.88 -16.60
CA GLN A 7 21.99 -15.51 -16.09
C GLN A 7 20.59 -15.09 -15.60
N PRO A 8 20.47 -14.57 -14.35
CA PRO A 8 19.17 -14.18 -13.83
C PRO A 8 18.58 -13.09 -14.71
N ILE A 9 17.35 -13.31 -15.21
CA ILE A 9 16.62 -12.34 -16.01
C ILE A 9 16.19 -11.20 -15.07
N PRO A 10 16.54 -9.93 -15.35
CA PRO A 10 16.10 -8.80 -14.54
C PRO A 10 14.57 -8.68 -14.55
N ILE A 11 13.98 -8.62 -13.36
CA ILE A 11 12.56 -8.33 -13.16
C ILE A 11 12.44 -6.83 -12.87
N LYS A 12 11.88 -6.09 -13.82
CA LYS A 12 11.73 -4.64 -13.70
C LYS A 12 10.81 -4.26 -12.54
N TYR A 13 9.67 -4.95 -12.39
CA TYR A 13 8.70 -4.73 -11.32
C TYR A 13 8.13 -6.03 -10.79
N LEU A 14 8.07 -6.14 -9.46
CA LEU A 14 7.27 -7.10 -8.74
C LEU A 14 6.13 -6.34 -8.06
N CYS A 15 4.90 -6.53 -8.53
CA CYS A 15 3.71 -5.86 -7.99
C CYS A 15 2.82 -6.91 -7.32
N VAL A 16 2.60 -6.77 -6.02
CA VAL A 16 1.82 -7.72 -5.22
C VAL A 16 0.81 -7.01 -4.33
N TRP A 17 -0.26 -7.73 -4.01
CA TRP A 17 -1.32 -7.26 -3.12
C TRP A 17 -1.43 -8.20 -1.92
N ASP A 18 -1.26 -7.64 -0.73
CA ASP A 18 -1.47 -8.23 0.59
C ASP A 18 -0.99 -9.69 0.68
N THR A 19 0.30 -9.92 0.45
CA THR A 19 0.90 -11.25 0.36
C THR A 19 0.64 -12.05 1.64
N VAL A 20 -0.02 -13.21 1.52
CA VAL A 20 -0.29 -14.12 2.65
C VAL A 20 0.50 -15.41 2.47
N CYS A 21 1.26 -15.81 3.48
CA CYS A 21 1.76 -17.17 3.53
C CYS A 21 0.71 -18.11 4.14
N ALA A 22 0.02 -18.86 3.29
CA ALA A 22 -0.97 -19.85 3.71
C ALA A 22 -0.37 -21.06 4.47
N VAL A 23 0.94 -21.25 4.41
CA VAL A 23 1.62 -22.47 4.93
C VAL A 23 2.19 -22.27 6.33
N ARG A 24 2.30 -21.03 6.82
CA ARG A 24 3.04 -20.67 8.04
C ARG A 24 2.51 -21.34 9.32
N ASP A 25 1.22 -21.67 9.37
CA ASP A 25 0.52 -22.18 10.56
C ASP A 25 -0.06 -23.60 10.40
N LEU A 26 0.28 -24.33 9.31
CA LEU A 26 -0.21 -25.70 9.13
C LEU A 26 0.72 -26.71 9.84
N PRO A 27 0.23 -27.46 10.85
CA PRO A 27 1.01 -28.54 11.44
C PRO A 27 1.33 -29.59 10.36
N HIS A 28 2.59 -30.02 10.32
CA HIS A 28 3.11 -31.06 9.41
C HIS A 28 3.27 -30.68 7.93
N VAL A 29 3.13 -29.41 7.55
CA VAL A 29 3.53 -28.94 6.22
C VAL A 29 4.91 -28.27 6.34
N ALA A 30 5.92 -28.80 5.64
CA ALA A 30 7.21 -28.15 5.57
C ALA A 30 7.02 -26.75 4.95
N PRO A 31 7.62 -25.68 5.51
CA PRO A 31 7.54 -24.35 4.93
C PRO A 31 7.99 -24.39 3.47
N VAL A 32 7.33 -23.60 2.60
CA VAL A 32 7.61 -23.51 1.15
C VAL A 32 9.08 -23.19 0.84
N LYS A 33 9.81 -22.68 1.84
CA LYS A 33 11.26 -22.47 1.90
C LYS A 33 12.10 -23.58 1.24
N GLU A 34 11.73 -24.86 1.38
CA GLU A 34 12.53 -25.96 0.81
C GLU A 34 12.43 -26.11 -0.72
N MET A 35 11.35 -25.62 -1.35
CA MET A 35 11.11 -25.90 -2.77
C MET A 35 11.76 -24.90 -3.73
N LEU A 36 11.93 -23.64 -3.29
CA LEU A 36 12.45 -22.54 -4.13
C LEU A 36 13.75 -21.93 -3.60
N GLY A 37 14.19 -22.29 -2.38
CA GLY A 37 15.45 -21.79 -1.79
C GLY A 37 15.45 -20.30 -1.40
N ILE A 38 14.28 -19.65 -1.36
CA ILE A 38 14.08 -18.25 -0.98
C ILE A 38 13.11 -18.22 0.21
N ARG A 39 13.40 -17.42 1.24
CA ARG A 39 12.44 -17.21 2.34
C ARG A 39 11.24 -16.40 1.87
N GLU A 40 10.11 -16.55 2.54
CA GLU A 40 8.86 -15.88 2.15
C GLU A 40 8.98 -14.35 2.21
N GLU A 41 9.77 -13.84 3.17
CA GLU A 41 10.06 -12.43 3.35
C GLU A 41 11.20 -11.93 2.44
N GLU A 42 11.93 -12.81 1.76
CA GLU A 42 13.08 -12.44 0.93
C GLU A 42 12.66 -12.01 -0.48
N LEU A 43 13.06 -10.80 -0.87
CA LEU A 43 12.94 -10.35 -2.25
C LEU A 43 14.03 -10.98 -3.13
N PRO A 44 13.68 -11.54 -4.30
CA PRO A 44 14.67 -12.01 -5.25
C PRO A 44 15.61 -10.87 -5.68
N PRO A 45 16.94 -11.10 -5.71
CA PRO A 45 17.93 -10.04 -5.95
C PRO A 45 17.90 -9.49 -7.39
N ASN A 46 17.18 -10.15 -8.31
CA ASN A 46 16.98 -9.70 -9.68
C ASN A 46 15.76 -8.77 -9.85
N VAL A 47 15.08 -8.38 -8.77
CA VAL A 47 13.96 -7.43 -8.79
C VAL A 47 14.47 -5.99 -8.58
N GLU A 48 14.18 -5.09 -9.53
CA GLU A 48 14.58 -3.68 -9.44
C GLU A 48 13.62 -2.85 -8.56
N HIS A 49 12.31 -3.06 -8.73
CA HIS A 49 11.26 -2.38 -7.98
C HIS A 49 10.26 -3.39 -7.42
N ALA A 50 9.97 -3.32 -6.12
CA ALA A 50 8.95 -4.12 -5.47
C ALA A 50 7.87 -3.20 -4.89
N LEU A 51 6.63 -3.38 -5.34
CA LEU A 51 5.47 -2.61 -4.91
C LEU A 51 4.50 -3.56 -4.21
N HIS A 52 4.19 -3.26 -2.96
CA HIS A 52 3.30 -4.07 -2.13
C HIS A 52 2.16 -3.21 -1.59
N ALA A 53 0.94 -3.47 -2.08
CA ALA A 53 -0.26 -2.86 -1.54
C ALA A 53 -0.82 -3.74 -0.42
N VAL A 54 -0.83 -3.25 0.82
CA VAL A 54 -1.13 -4.04 2.03
C VAL A 54 -2.46 -3.66 2.65
N ALA A 55 -3.23 -4.63 3.15
CA ALA A 55 -4.51 -4.39 3.80
C ALA A 55 -4.36 -3.92 5.25
N PHE A 56 -4.84 -2.71 5.54
CA PHE A 56 -4.80 -2.09 6.87
C PHE A 56 -5.79 -2.72 7.86
N HIS A 57 -6.95 -3.18 7.40
CA HIS A 57 -8.06 -3.67 8.24
C HIS A 57 -8.22 -5.20 8.22
N GLU A 58 -7.34 -5.94 7.57
CA GLU A 58 -7.37 -7.40 7.63
C GLU A 58 -6.98 -7.88 9.03
N ASN A 59 -7.90 -8.59 9.68
CA ASN A 59 -7.82 -9.00 11.08
C ASN A 59 -8.03 -10.51 11.28
N ARG A 60 -8.06 -11.30 10.20
CA ARG A 60 -8.09 -12.77 10.30
C ARG A 60 -6.67 -13.28 10.45
N LYS A 61 -6.37 -13.94 11.55
CA LYS A 61 -5.03 -14.52 11.81
C LYS A 61 -4.46 -15.36 10.64
N PRO A 62 -5.24 -16.21 9.94
CA PRO A 62 -4.73 -16.96 8.78
C PRO A 62 -4.33 -16.10 7.58
N PHE A 63 -4.77 -14.84 7.53
CA PHE A 63 -4.44 -13.86 6.49
C PHE A 63 -3.38 -12.87 6.99
N ARG A 64 -2.48 -13.33 7.86
CA ARG A 64 -1.34 -12.54 8.28
C ARG A 64 -0.45 -12.20 7.08
N VAL A 65 -0.14 -10.91 6.93
CA VAL A 65 0.68 -10.43 5.82
C VAL A 65 2.14 -10.88 5.99
N THR A 66 2.77 -11.17 4.87
CA THR A 66 4.22 -11.37 4.73
C THR A 66 4.80 -10.11 4.14
N LEU A 67 5.41 -9.27 4.99
CA LEU A 67 6.14 -8.08 4.55
C LEU A 67 7.53 -8.48 4.06
N PHE A 68 8.07 -7.71 3.12
CA PHE A 68 9.39 -7.99 2.56
C PHE A 68 10.52 -7.40 3.40
N GLU A 69 11.63 -8.14 3.49
CA GLU A 69 12.88 -7.62 4.03
C GLU A 69 13.60 -6.78 2.96
N ASP A 70 14.12 -5.63 3.38
CA ASP A 70 14.96 -4.78 2.52
C ASP A 70 16.28 -5.49 2.21
N ASN A 71 16.58 -5.67 0.93
CA ASN A 71 17.84 -6.26 0.45
C ASN A 71 18.87 -5.21 -0.01
N ASN A 72 18.58 -3.91 0.15
CA ASN A 72 19.35 -2.74 -0.29
C ASN A 72 19.55 -2.58 -1.81
N THR A 73 19.14 -3.56 -2.61
CA THR A 73 19.28 -3.57 -4.07
C THR A 73 17.97 -3.30 -4.80
N THR A 74 16.85 -3.65 -4.17
CA THR A 74 15.49 -3.47 -4.68
C THR A 74 14.89 -2.20 -4.08
N ARG A 75 14.22 -1.39 -4.92
CA ARG A 75 13.41 -0.27 -4.44
C ARG A 75 12.07 -0.80 -3.95
N LEU A 76 11.96 -1.01 -2.65
CA LEU A 76 10.76 -1.52 -1.98
C LEU A 76 9.83 -0.38 -1.54
N GLU A 77 8.56 -0.43 -1.97
CA GLU A 77 7.47 0.38 -1.44
C GLU A 77 6.36 -0.53 -0.89
N GLU A 78 6.18 -0.53 0.43
CA GLU A 78 5.07 -1.23 1.09
C GLU A 78 4.09 -0.19 1.66
N VAL A 79 2.91 -0.10 1.06
CA VAL A 79 1.93 0.95 1.37
C VAL A 79 0.63 0.32 1.85
N TRP A 80 0.13 0.81 2.98
CA TRP A 80 -1.07 0.30 3.61
C TRP A 80 -2.32 1.02 3.11
N PHE A 81 -3.29 0.26 2.62
CA PHE A 81 -4.55 0.73 2.03
C PHE A 81 -5.75 0.36 2.91
N PRO A 82 -6.84 1.15 2.83
CA PRO A 82 -8.04 0.89 3.61
C PRO A 82 -8.73 -0.38 3.13
N GLY A 83 -9.05 -1.26 4.07
CA GLY A 83 -9.89 -2.43 3.86
C GLY A 83 -9.22 -3.74 4.29
N CYS A 84 -9.96 -4.83 4.18
CA CYS A 84 -9.44 -6.18 4.34
C CYS A 84 -8.70 -6.67 3.07
N HIS A 85 -8.24 -7.92 3.08
CA HIS A 85 -7.50 -8.52 1.96
C HIS A 85 -8.15 -8.27 0.59
N SER A 86 -9.46 -8.53 0.48
CA SER A 86 -10.21 -8.36 -0.77
C SER A 86 -10.58 -6.92 -1.09
N ASP A 87 -10.56 -6.00 -0.12
CA ASP A 87 -10.70 -4.57 -0.38
C ASP A 87 -9.43 -3.95 -0.94
N VAL A 88 -8.29 -4.61 -0.79
CA VAL A 88 -7.02 -4.17 -1.38
C VAL A 88 -6.72 -4.93 -2.66
N GLY A 89 -6.88 -6.26 -2.68
CA GLY A 89 -6.60 -7.11 -3.85
C GLY A 89 -7.77 -7.31 -4.82
N GLY A 90 -9.01 -7.05 -4.39
CA GLY A 90 -10.22 -7.37 -5.14
C GLY A 90 -10.76 -8.77 -4.84
N GLY A 91 -11.84 -9.16 -5.55
CA GLY A 91 -12.40 -10.51 -5.48
C GLY A 91 -13.26 -10.82 -4.25
N GLY A 92 -13.69 -9.80 -3.49
CA GLY A 92 -14.62 -9.97 -2.37
C GLY A 92 -16.03 -10.38 -2.79
N GLU A 93 -16.76 -11.02 -1.89
CA GLU A 93 -18.17 -11.39 -2.09
C GLU A 93 -19.09 -10.15 -2.13
N GLU A 94 -18.77 -9.15 -1.30
CA GLU A 94 -19.49 -7.89 -1.24
C GLU A 94 -18.90 -6.87 -2.24
N PRO A 95 -19.74 -6.15 -3.01
CA PRO A 95 -19.25 -5.13 -3.93
C PRO A 95 -18.50 -4.00 -3.21
N SER A 96 -17.25 -3.78 -3.61
CA SER A 96 -16.36 -2.74 -3.04
C SER A 96 -15.65 -2.00 -4.16
N ASP A 97 -15.50 -0.68 -4.03
CA ASP A 97 -14.66 0.12 -4.91
C ASP A 97 -13.27 0.41 -4.30
N LEU A 98 -13.01 -0.06 -3.08
CA LEU A 98 -11.70 0.06 -2.41
C LEU A 98 -10.52 -0.55 -3.22
N PRO A 99 -10.66 -1.71 -3.91
CA PRO A 99 -9.53 -2.31 -4.64
C PRO A 99 -9.02 -1.44 -5.78
N LYS A 100 -9.87 -0.57 -6.30
CA LYS A 100 -9.49 0.36 -7.36
C LYS A 100 -8.45 1.39 -6.85
N ILE A 101 -8.45 1.71 -5.55
CA ILE A 101 -7.52 2.69 -4.96
C ILE A 101 -6.08 2.15 -4.99
N SER A 102 -5.88 0.91 -4.55
CA SER A 102 -4.57 0.25 -4.58
C SER A 102 -4.11 0.00 -6.03
N LEU A 103 -5.03 -0.38 -6.93
CA LEU A 103 -4.76 -0.54 -8.35
C LEU A 103 -4.30 0.77 -8.99
N GLU A 104 -4.99 1.88 -8.73
CA GLU A 104 -4.59 3.20 -9.23
C GLU A 104 -3.18 3.58 -8.75
N TRP A 105 -2.89 3.38 -7.46
CA TRP A 105 -1.56 3.65 -6.92
C TRP A 105 -0.48 2.82 -7.62
N MET A 106 -0.73 1.53 -7.82
CA MET A 106 0.17 0.62 -8.52
C MET A 106 0.43 1.09 -9.95
N MET A 107 -0.62 1.42 -10.69
CA MET A 107 -0.52 1.91 -12.07
C MET A 107 0.23 3.23 -12.16
N LYS A 108 0.02 4.16 -11.21
CA LYS A 108 0.77 5.43 -11.16
C LYS A 108 2.27 5.19 -10.96
N ARG A 109 2.65 4.22 -10.11
CA ARG A 109 4.07 3.86 -9.93
C ARG A 109 4.65 3.28 -11.21
N LEU A 110 3.92 2.38 -11.88
CA LEU A 110 4.35 1.80 -13.15
C LEU A 110 4.48 2.85 -14.27
N ASP A 111 3.55 3.81 -14.36
CA ASP A 111 3.62 4.93 -15.32
C ASP A 111 4.87 5.79 -15.08
N ILE A 112 5.08 6.25 -13.84
CA ILE A 112 6.24 7.06 -13.44
C ILE A 112 7.57 6.37 -13.78
N PHE A 113 7.68 5.07 -13.53
CA PHE A 113 8.94 4.35 -13.72
C PHE A 113 9.19 3.91 -15.16
N ASN A 114 8.13 3.72 -15.97
CA ASN A 114 8.28 3.27 -17.35
C ASN A 114 8.19 4.38 -18.41
N SER A 115 7.73 5.59 -18.05
CA SER A 115 7.34 6.60 -19.04
C SER A 115 6.32 6.06 -20.07
N ILE A 116 5.55 5.05 -19.69
CA ILE A 116 4.47 4.47 -20.50
C ILE A 116 3.21 5.20 -20.10
N PHE A 117 2.64 6.00 -21.01
CA PHE A 117 1.36 6.63 -20.76
C PHE A 117 0.28 5.55 -20.57
N ILE A 118 -0.07 5.30 -19.31
CA ILE A 118 -1.24 4.48 -18.97
C ILE A 118 -2.38 5.47 -18.77
N ASN A 119 -3.48 5.30 -19.50
CA ASN A 119 -4.68 6.11 -19.26
C ASN A 119 -5.40 5.61 -17.99
N ILE A 120 -4.86 5.98 -16.83
CA ILE A 120 -5.32 5.54 -15.51
C ILE A 120 -6.77 6.00 -15.27
N ALA A 121 -7.16 7.17 -15.77
CA ALA A 121 -8.50 7.70 -15.61
C ALA A 121 -9.56 6.85 -16.34
N GLU A 122 -9.25 6.39 -17.56
CA GLU A 122 -10.13 5.49 -18.31
C GLU A 122 -10.12 4.06 -17.74
N THR A 123 -8.96 3.59 -17.29
CA THR A 123 -8.80 2.22 -16.80
C THR A 123 -9.39 2.03 -15.40
N VAL A 124 -9.24 3.03 -14.54
CA VAL A 124 -9.71 3.01 -13.16
C VAL A 124 -10.80 4.06 -12.96
N GLN A 125 -12.02 3.64 -13.26
CA GLN A 125 -13.23 4.40 -12.97
C GLN A 125 -13.54 4.36 -11.47
N LEU A 126 -12.85 5.25 -10.74
CA LEU A 126 -13.12 5.62 -9.36
C LEU A 126 -13.87 6.94 -9.35
N ASN A 127 -15.12 6.91 -8.91
CA ASN A 127 -15.89 8.11 -8.60
C ASN A 127 -16.42 7.96 -7.18
N TYR A 128 -15.81 8.65 -6.21
CA TYR A 128 -16.16 8.37 -4.84
C TYR A 128 -17.57 8.84 -4.43
N ALA A 129 -18.20 9.70 -5.25
CA ALA A 129 -19.56 10.19 -5.03
C ALA A 129 -20.65 9.23 -5.54
N SER A 130 -20.35 8.38 -6.53
CA SER A 130 -21.33 7.47 -7.16
C SER A 130 -20.98 5.98 -7.02
N SER A 131 -19.87 5.68 -6.38
CA SER A 131 -19.33 4.34 -6.19
C SER A 131 -20.12 3.51 -5.16
N ARG A 132 -20.09 2.19 -5.32
CA ARG A 132 -20.98 1.24 -4.62
C ARG A 132 -20.79 1.24 -3.10
N SER A 133 -19.55 1.27 -2.64
CA SER A 133 -19.18 1.36 -1.22
C SER A 133 -17.67 1.62 -1.09
N PHE A 134 -17.30 2.55 -0.21
CA PHE A 134 -15.92 2.68 0.31
C PHE A 134 -15.83 2.33 1.80
N ASN A 135 -16.87 1.71 2.36
CA ASN A 135 -16.78 1.25 3.73
C ASN A 135 -15.80 0.07 3.78
N PRO A 136 -14.69 0.16 4.53
CA PRO A 136 -13.81 -0.96 4.74
C PRO A 136 -14.57 -2.13 5.37
N HIS A 137 -14.39 -3.32 4.80
CA HIS A 137 -15.01 -4.51 5.35
C HIS A 137 -14.23 -5.02 6.57
N ASN A 138 -14.96 -5.55 7.55
CA ASN A 138 -14.37 -6.28 8.66
C ASN A 138 -14.27 -7.77 8.32
N ALA A 139 -13.06 -8.20 7.97
CA ALA A 139 -12.79 -9.54 7.44
C ALA A 139 -13.20 -10.66 8.42
N SER A 140 -12.95 -10.47 9.72
CA SER A 140 -13.33 -11.43 10.77
C SER A 140 -14.85 -11.64 10.90
N ARG A 141 -15.65 -10.71 10.36
CA ARG A 141 -17.12 -10.76 10.40
C ARG A 141 -17.74 -11.22 9.08
N GLN A 142 -16.91 -11.48 8.07
CA GLN A 142 -17.34 -11.94 6.76
C GLN A 142 -17.22 -13.45 6.63
N GLY A 143 -18.18 -14.05 5.92
CA GLY A 143 -18.18 -15.46 5.56
C GLY A 143 -18.69 -16.41 6.66
N LYS A 144 -18.96 -17.66 6.26
CA LYS A 144 -19.59 -18.70 7.09
C LYS A 144 -18.75 -19.15 8.29
N PHE A 145 -17.46 -18.82 8.32
CA PHE A 145 -16.51 -19.25 9.36
C PHE A 145 -16.07 -18.13 10.30
N ALA A 146 -16.66 -16.93 10.20
CA ALA A 146 -16.37 -15.76 11.04
C ALA A 146 -16.29 -16.08 12.55
N ILE A 147 -17.16 -16.97 13.04
CA ILE A 147 -17.26 -17.34 14.47
C ILE A 147 -16.01 -18.10 14.99
N ILE A 148 -15.27 -18.77 14.09
CA ILE A 148 -14.13 -19.63 14.46
C ILE A 148 -12.80 -18.90 14.25
N ILE A 149 -12.78 -17.83 13.46
CA ILE A 149 -11.56 -17.13 13.13
C ILE A 149 -11.14 -16.23 14.29
N ARG A 150 -9.96 -16.49 14.83
CA ARG A 150 -9.34 -15.62 15.83
C ARG A 150 -8.99 -14.27 15.20
N GLU A 151 -9.56 -13.21 15.77
CA GLU A 151 -9.26 -11.83 15.39
C GLU A 151 -7.87 -11.42 15.91
N GLU A 152 -7.07 -10.82 15.03
CA GLU A 152 -5.76 -10.24 15.33
C GLU A 152 -5.51 -9.07 14.39
N ASP A 153 -5.53 -7.84 14.91
CA ASP A 153 -5.22 -6.65 14.12
C ASP A 153 -3.73 -6.57 13.74
N ARG A 154 -3.43 -5.73 12.74
CA ARG A 154 -2.08 -5.59 12.16
C ARG A 154 -1.03 -5.03 13.12
N ILE A 155 -1.44 -4.39 14.23
CA ILE A 155 -0.51 -3.93 15.28
C ILE A 155 -0.17 -5.09 16.22
N SER A 156 -1.18 -5.91 16.56
CA SER A 156 -1.04 -7.07 17.44
C SER A 156 -0.18 -8.16 16.81
N SER A 157 -0.31 -8.34 15.50
CA SER A 157 0.59 -9.19 14.72
C SER A 157 2.01 -8.63 14.61
N ARG A 158 2.22 -7.34 14.95
CA ARG A 158 3.49 -6.58 14.81
C ARG A 158 3.90 -6.25 13.38
N ASP A 159 2.98 -6.35 12.43
CA ASP A 159 3.27 -6.04 11.03
C ASP A 159 3.21 -4.50 10.82
N LEU A 160 2.20 -3.84 11.40
CA LEU A 160 2.02 -2.40 11.36
C LEU A 160 2.78 -1.71 12.50
N ASN A 161 3.61 -0.71 12.17
CA ASN A 161 4.53 -0.08 13.11
C ASN A 161 4.74 1.41 12.81
N LYS A 162 5.58 2.08 13.62
CA LYS A 162 5.84 3.53 13.50
C LYS A 162 6.42 3.99 12.17
N GLY A 163 7.06 3.10 11.40
CA GLY A 163 7.65 3.37 10.08
C GLY A 163 6.75 2.99 8.91
N SER A 164 5.57 2.40 9.16
CA SER A 164 4.66 1.96 8.11
C SER A 164 4.14 3.13 7.28
N GLN A 165 4.21 3.00 5.95
CA GLN A 165 3.72 4.00 5.01
C GLN A 165 2.22 3.79 4.75
N ILE A 166 1.40 4.78 5.09
CA ILE A 166 -0.06 4.65 5.00
C ILE A 166 -0.57 5.48 3.82
N HIS A 167 -1.40 4.90 2.97
CA HIS A 167 -2.01 5.67 1.89
C HIS A 167 -3.02 6.69 2.45
N GLN A 168 -3.06 7.90 1.87
CA GLN A 168 -3.93 8.99 2.31
C GLN A 168 -5.42 8.59 2.39
N SER A 169 -5.85 7.62 1.59
CA SER A 169 -7.23 7.13 1.61
C SER A 169 -7.65 6.49 2.95
N VAL A 170 -6.73 5.93 3.74
CA VAL A 170 -7.07 5.40 5.09
C VAL A 170 -7.59 6.52 5.98
N HIS A 171 -6.86 7.64 6.02
CA HIS A 171 -7.24 8.82 6.80
C HIS A 171 -8.54 9.44 6.29
N TYR A 172 -8.66 9.57 4.97
CA TYR A 172 -9.85 10.12 4.32
C TYR A 172 -11.12 9.35 4.68
N LEU A 173 -11.10 8.02 4.53
CA LEU A 173 -12.27 7.19 4.75
C LEU A 173 -12.64 7.10 6.22
N GLU A 174 -11.67 7.03 7.13
CA GLU A 174 -11.94 7.08 8.58
C GLU A 174 -12.68 8.38 8.96
N ALA A 175 -12.25 9.52 8.41
CA ALA A 175 -12.86 10.81 8.71
C ALA A 175 -14.24 11.02 8.07
N LEU A 176 -14.51 10.43 6.90
CA LEU A 176 -15.81 10.54 6.24
C LEU A 176 -16.83 9.51 6.70
N LEU A 177 -16.39 8.28 6.97
CA LEU A 177 -17.27 7.14 7.22
C LEU A 177 -17.38 6.80 8.70
N THR A 178 -16.95 7.68 9.59
CA THR A 178 -16.81 7.42 11.03
C THR A 178 -18.08 6.86 11.69
N THR A 179 -19.27 7.20 11.18
CA THR A 179 -20.55 6.69 11.72
C THR A 179 -20.96 5.32 11.16
N ASN A 180 -20.45 4.94 9.99
CA ASN A 180 -20.84 3.73 9.26
C ASN A 180 -19.72 2.68 9.24
N MET A 181 -18.50 3.07 9.61
CA MET A 181 -17.36 2.18 9.82
C MET A 181 -17.66 1.24 10.99
N ASP A 182 -17.27 -0.02 10.83
CA ASP A 182 -17.29 -0.95 11.94
C ASP A 182 -16.32 -0.48 13.03
N LYS A 183 -16.87 -0.19 14.22
CA LYS A 183 -16.13 0.31 15.39
C LYS A 183 -15.00 -0.59 15.89
N HIS A 184 -14.96 -1.84 15.45
CA HIS A 184 -13.91 -2.80 15.82
C HIS A 184 -12.72 -2.79 14.87
N LEU A 185 -12.83 -2.12 13.72
CA LEU A 185 -11.70 -1.93 12.84
C LEU A 185 -10.64 -1.05 13.49
N LEU A 186 -9.39 -1.41 13.22
CA LEU A 186 -8.25 -0.61 13.60
C LEU A 186 -8.38 0.79 12.99
N ASN A 187 -8.08 1.83 13.76
CA ASN A 187 -8.08 3.21 13.29
C ASN A 187 -6.72 3.90 13.49
N LEU A 188 -6.54 5.07 12.87
CA LEU A 188 -5.28 5.79 12.93
C LEU A 188 -4.97 6.36 14.33
N ASN A 189 -5.96 6.54 15.22
CA ASN A 189 -5.69 6.96 16.61
C ASN A 189 -5.01 5.81 17.35
N GLN A 190 -5.60 4.61 17.25
CA GLN A 190 -5.04 3.40 17.84
C GLN A 190 -3.65 3.10 17.28
N LEU A 191 -3.41 3.30 15.98
CA LEU A 191 -2.06 3.17 15.41
C LEU A 191 -1.07 4.14 16.06
N SER A 192 -1.43 5.43 16.15
CA SER A 192 -0.56 6.45 16.73
C SER A 192 -0.29 6.19 18.22
N GLU A 193 -1.33 5.88 18.99
CA GLU A 193 -1.25 5.63 20.43
C GLU A 193 -0.48 4.35 20.76
N ARG A 194 -0.69 3.26 20.00
CA ARG A 194 -0.08 1.95 20.29
C ARG A 194 1.34 1.78 19.76
N THR A 195 1.74 2.56 18.74
CA THR A 195 3.06 2.39 18.08
C THR A 195 3.92 3.65 18.08
N GLY A 196 3.36 4.82 18.39
CA GLY A 196 4.02 6.11 18.21
C GLY A 196 4.08 6.58 16.75
N TRP A 197 3.29 5.98 15.85
CA TRP A 197 3.22 6.37 14.44
C TRP A 197 2.83 7.84 14.26
N ASN A 198 3.59 8.54 13.41
CA ASN A 198 3.40 9.96 13.15
C ASN A 198 2.44 10.17 11.96
N ARG A 199 1.29 10.77 12.27
CA ARG A 199 0.22 11.11 11.31
C ARG A 199 0.64 12.03 10.17
N LEU A 200 1.73 12.77 10.29
CA LEU A 200 2.15 13.76 9.30
C LEU A 200 3.34 13.30 8.45
N GLY A 201 4.10 12.29 8.89
CA GLY A 201 5.38 11.93 8.26
C GLY A 201 5.32 10.77 7.26
N TYR A 202 4.37 9.87 7.44
CA TYR A 202 4.35 8.58 6.73
C TYR A 202 3.09 8.38 5.87
N ILE A 203 2.42 9.47 5.49
CA ILE A 203 1.28 9.41 4.59
C ILE A 203 1.75 9.50 3.14
N ILE A 204 1.39 8.51 2.34
CA ILE A 204 1.56 8.53 0.88
C ILE A 204 0.38 9.30 0.28
N TYR A 205 0.70 10.51 -0.18
CA TYR A 205 -0.27 11.45 -0.74
C TYR A 205 -0.75 11.02 -2.13
N CYS A 206 -2.04 11.24 -2.41
CA CYS A 206 -2.67 10.96 -3.69
C CYS A 206 -3.53 12.15 -4.15
N PRO A 207 -3.16 12.87 -5.22
CA PRO A 207 -3.89 14.05 -5.70
C PRO A 207 -5.39 13.84 -5.96
N ARG A 208 -5.76 12.63 -6.40
CA ARG A 208 -7.15 12.29 -6.70
C ARG A 208 -7.99 12.14 -5.42
N VAL A 209 -7.39 11.76 -4.29
CA VAL A 209 -8.07 11.80 -2.97
C VAL A 209 -8.38 13.25 -2.58
N ASP A 210 -7.50 14.18 -2.92
CA ASP A 210 -7.67 15.61 -2.67
C ASP A 210 -8.79 16.25 -3.52
N GLU A 211 -8.91 15.86 -4.79
CA GLU A 211 -10.02 16.26 -5.65
C GLU A 211 -11.37 15.88 -5.03
N LEU A 212 -11.45 14.71 -4.43
CA LEU A 212 -12.67 14.21 -3.79
C LEU A 212 -12.96 14.87 -2.45
N MET A 213 -11.92 15.13 -1.67
CA MET A 213 -12.01 15.97 -0.48
C MET A 213 -12.59 17.35 -0.78
N ASN A 214 -12.25 17.92 -1.95
CA ASN A 214 -12.81 19.18 -2.41
C ASN A 214 -14.26 19.04 -2.89
N ALA A 215 -14.60 17.96 -3.60
CA ALA A 215 -15.96 17.70 -4.07
C ALA A 215 -16.93 17.45 -2.89
N GLY A 216 -16.57 16.55 -1.96
CA GLY A 216 -17.42 16.21 -0.81
C GLY A 216 -17.65 17.38 0.16
N ALA A 217 -16.68 18.30 0.31
CA ALA A 217 -16.83 19.49 1.16
C ALA A 217 -17.94 20.46 0.67
N GLN A 218 -18.35 20.38 -0.61
CA GLN A 218 -19.45 21.18 -1.15
C GLN A 218 -20.82 20.57 -0.84
N GLU A 219 -20.91 19.25 -0.64
CA GLU A 219 -22.18 18.53 -0.41
C GLU A 219 -22.50 18.28 1.07
N VAL A 220 -21.53 18.46 1.99
CA VAL A 220 -21.74 18.19 3.43
C VAL A 220 -22.46 19.36 4.15
N PRO A 221 -23.57 19.09 4.87
CA PRO A 221 -24.32 20.12 5.59
C PRO A 221 -23.51 20.79 6.73
N PRO A 222 -23.88 22.02 7.14
CA PRO A 222 -23.05 22.89 8.00
C PRO A 222 -22.63 22.27 9.34
N SER A 223 -23.43 21.36 9.90
CA SER A 223 -23.18 20.70 11.19
C SER A 223 -22.01 19.71 11.20
N ARG A 224 -21.55 19.27 10.02
CA ARG A 224 -20.43 18.32 9.86
C ARG A 224 -19.13 18.96 9.35
N ARG A 225 -19.08 20.29 9.23
CA ARG A 225 -17.89 21.02 8.73
C ARG A 225 -16.70 21.04 9.70
N SER A 226 -16.89 20.71 10.98
CA SER A 226 -15.84 20.77 12.01
C SER A 226 -14.76 19.68 11.88
N SER A 227 -15.10 18.48 11.42
CA SER A 227 -14.10 17.44 11.12
C SER A 227 -13.37 17.72 9.80
N LEU A 228 -14.08 18.29 8.82
CA LEU A 228 -13.51 18.72 7.54
C LEU A 228 -12.58 19.94 7.68
N SER A 229 -12.79 20.82 8.65
CA SER A 229 -11.89 21.96 8.88
C SER A 229 -10.53 21.53 9.43
N LEU A 230 -10.46 20.47 10.24
CA LEU A 230 -9.20 19.83 10.66
C LEU A 230 -8.45 19.24 9.45
N LEU A 231 -9.16 18.61 8.51
CA LEU A 231 -8.60 18.12 7.25
C LEU A 231 -8.11 19.26 6.33
N GLN A 232 -8.76 20.43 6.35
CA GLN A 232 -8.30 21.63 5.63
C GLN A 232 -7.07 22.27 6.29
N LEU A 233 -6.96 22.20 7.63
CA LEU A 233 -5.81 22.72 8.39
C LEU A 233 -4.53 21.89 8.18
N THR A 234 -4.63 20.64 7.76
CA THR A 234 -3.46 19.81 7.40
C THR A 234 -2.99 20.03 5.96
N ARG A 235 -3.82 20.60 5.06
CA ARG A 235 -3.46 20.88 3.65
C ARG A 235 -2.21 21.75 3.45
N PRO A 236 -1.97 22.83 4.24
CA PRO A 236 -0.75 23.63 4.11
C PRO A 236 0.52 22.86 4.53
N VAL A 237 0.38 21.87 5.42
CA VAL A 237 1.49 21.02 5.87
C VAL A 237 1.92 20.06 4.76
N PHE A 238 0.95 19.48 4.02
CA PHE A 238 1.22 18.59 2.88
C PHE A 238 1.81 19.32 1.65
N ARG A 239 1.35 20.54 1.33
CA ARG A 239 1.94 21.37 0.25
C ARG A 239 3.42 21.73 0.46
N LYS A 240 3.88 21.80 1.72
CA LYS A 240 5.28 22.12 2.03
C LYS A 240 6.24 20.95 1.67
N MET A 241 5.73 19.73 1.54
CA MET A 241 6.48 18.55 1.05
C MET A 241 6.57 18.46 -0.49
N GLU A 242 5.61 19.01 -1.24
CA GLU A 242 5.70 19.08 -2.71
C GLU A 242 6.87 19.97 -3.17
N SER A 243 7.19 21.02 -2.41
CA SER A 243 8.39 21.87 -2.62
C SER A 243 9.70 21.09 -2.51
N THR A 244 9.72 19.98 -1.74
CA THR A 244 10.90 19.12 -1.57
C THR A 244 11.08 18.12 -2.72
N SER A 245 10.09 17.94 -3.61
CA SER A 245 10.27 17.19 -4.87
C SER A 245 11.29 17.86 -5.82
N SER A 246 11.52 19.17 -5.65
CA SER A 246 12.59 19.90 -6.35
C SER A 246 14.00 19.50 -5.89
N LEU A 247 14.14 18.88 -4.70
CA LEU A 247 15.40 18.29 -4.24
C LEU A 247 15.66 16.90 -4.84
N ILE A 248 14.62 16.14 -5.21
CA ILE A 248 14.79 14.81 -5.82
C ILE A 248 15.39 14.92 -7.23
N ARG A 249 15.11 16.01 -7.97
CA ARG A 249 15.79 16.29 -9.26
C ARG A 249 17.27 16.67 -9.10
N LYS A 250 17.73 17.10 -7.93
CA LYS A 250 19.14 17.48 -7.69
C LYS A 250 20.05 16.32 -7.25
N LEU A 251 19.50 15.12 -7.01
CA LEU A 251 20.26 13.94 -6.58
C LEU A 251 20.65 12.99 -7.72
N HIS A 252 20.54 13.41 -8.99
CA HIS A 252 21.22 12.77 -10.11
C HIS A 252 22.57 13.46 -10.39
N PRO A 253 23.70 13.01 -9.80
CA PRO A 253 24.97 13.20 -10.47
C PRO A 253 24.96 12.27 -11.68
N GLN A 254 24.77 12.85 -12.87
CA GLN A 254 25.22 12.27 -14.13
C GLN A 254 26.69 11.88 -13.95
N ARG A 255 26.98 10.60 -13.67
CA ARG A 255 28.31 10.05 -13.88
C ARG A 255 28.44 9.75 -15.37
N SER A 256 28.83 10.77 -16.12
CA SER A 256 29.50 10.56 -17.40
C SER A 256 30.80 9.79 -17.11
N HIS A 257 30.85 8.51 -17.46
CA HIS A 257 32.13 7.84 -17.66
C HIS A 257 32.50 8.04 -19.13
N SER A 258 33.39 9.01 -19.33
CA SER A 258 34.18 9.20 -20.53
C SER A 258 34.97 7.92 -20.81
N TRP A 259 34.72 7.30 -21.96
CA TRP A 259 35.66 6.36 -22.56
C TRP A 259 36.69 7.16 -23.38
N VAL A 260 37.87 7.32 -22.81
CA VAL A 260 39.15 7.71 -23.44
C VAL A 260 40.17 6.84 -22.69
N SER A 261 41.04 6.01 -23.24
CA SER A 261 41.75 5.89 -24.53
C SER A 261 42.08 4.37 -24.68
N VAL A 262 42.51 3.78 -25.80
CA VAL A 262 43.80 3.95 -26.46
C VAL A 262 43.75 3.21 -27.81
N MET A 263 44.06 3.92 -28.89
CA MET A 263 44.60 3.34 -30.13
C MET A 263 46.10 3.08 -29.96
N GLY A 264 46.59 2.00 -30.59
CA GLY A 264 47.96 1.86 -31.06
C GLY A 264 48.73 0.69 -30.42
N VAL A 265 48.93 -0.41 -31.15
CA VAL A 265 50.03 -0.59 -32.13
C VAL A 265 49.49 -1.38 -33.32
#